data_AF-K1T981-F1
#
_entry.id   AF-K1T981-F1
#
_cell.length_a   1.000
_cell.length_b   1.000
_cell.length_c   1.000
_cell.angle_alpha   90.00
_cell.angle_beta   90.00
_cell.angle_gamma   90.00
#
_symmetry.space_group_name_H-M   'P 1'
#
loop_
_entity.id
_entity.type
_entity.pdbx_description
1 polymer ?
#
loop_
_entity_poly.entity_id
_entity_poly.type
_entity_poly.pdbx_seq_one_letter_code
_entity_poly.pdbx_strand_id
1 'polypeptide(L)' 'MLNNLKELCRLNGASGDEGAVRAFIIDKIKDNADYSVDSMGNIIAFKKG' A
#
# COMPACT_ATOMS: atom_id res chain seq x y z
N MET A 1 -7.73 -9.75 -10.80
CA MET A 1 -6.26 -9.78 -10.76
C MET A 1 -5.62 -8.74 -11.69
N LEU A 2 -5.93 -8.72 -13.00
CA LEU A 2 -5.36 -7.72 -13.93
C LEU A 2 -5.66 -6.26 -13.53
N ASN A 3 -6.84 -5.97 -12.98
CA ASN A 3 -7.22 -4.59 -12.62
C ASN A 3 -6.33 -4.00 -11.52
N ASN A 4 -6.05 -4.75 -10.45
CA ASN A 4 -5.18 -4.28 -9.36
C ASN A 4 -3.75 -4.02 -9.85
N LEU A 5 -3.21 -4.91 -10.70
CA LEU A 5 -1.86 -4.73 -11.25
C LEU A 5 -1.81 -3.49 -12.16
N LYS A 6 -2.81 -3.32 -13.03
CA LYS A 6 -2.91 -2.15 -13.91
C LYS A 6 -3.08 -0.85 -13.12
N GLU A 7 -3.90 -0.84 -12.07
CA GLU A 7 -4.09 0.32 -11.21
C GLU A 7 -2.80 0.68 -10.47
N LEU A 8 -2.16 -0.31 -9.83
CA LEU A 8 -0.91 -0.12 -9.10
C LEU A 8 0.22 0.43 -9.99
N CYS A 9 0.41 -0.16 -11.18
CA CYS A 9 1.46 0.26 -12.11
C CYS A 9 1.23 1.65 -12.73
N ARG A 10 0.03 2.23 -12.58
CA ARG A 10 -0.30 3.58 -13.08
C ARG A 10 -0.13 4.67 -12.03
N LEU A 11 0.10 4.30 -10.77
CA LEU A 11 0.32 5.26 -9.69
C LEU A 11 1.74 5.83 -9.77
N ASN A 12 1.89 7.08 -9.36
CA ASN A 12 3.20 7.64 -9.08
C ASN A 12 3.78 6.96 -7.83
N GLY A 13 4.97 6.41 -7.96
CA GLY A 13 5.70 5.72 -6.91
C GLY A 13 7.20 5.92 -7.04
N ALA A 14 7.62 7.13 -7.46
CA ALA A 14 9.02 7.49 -7.47
C ALA A 14 9.63 7.34 -6.07
N SER A 15 10.92 7.00 -6.00
CA SER A 15 11.60 6.84 -4.71
C SER A 15 11.54 8.12 -3.88
N GLY A 16 11.04 8.02 -2.65
CA GLY A 16 10.75 9.15 -1.74
C GLY A 16 9.37 9.80 -1.94
N ASP A 17 8.60 9.42 -2.95
CA ASP A 17 7.23 9.86 -3.22
C ASP A 17 6.28 8.67 -3.44
N GLU A 18 6.33 7.69 -2.54
CA GLU A 18 5.51 6.48 -2.60
C GLU A 18 4.10 6.68 -2.01
N GLY A 19 3.68 7.92 -1.76
CA GLY A 19 2.43 8.24 -1.06
C GLY A 19 1.19 7.65 -1.71
N ALA A 20 1.08 7.74 -3.05
CA ALA A 20 -0.07 7.22 -3.79
C ALA A 20 -0.10 5.68 -3.77
N VAL A 21 1.05 5.04 -3.94
CA VAL A 21 1.19 3.57 -3.84
C VAL A 21 0.82 3.10 -2.43
N ARG A 22 1.30 3.80 -1.40
CA ARG A 22 1.00 3.48 0.00
C ARG A 22 -0.48 3.59 0.32
N ALA A 23 -1.13 4.68 -0.09
CA ALA A 23 -2.56 4.86 0.11
C ALA A 23 -3.38 3.75 -0.59
N PHE A 24 -3.00 3.39 -1.81
CA PHE A 24 -3.65 2.32 -2.55
C PHE A 24 -3.55 0.96 -1.84
N ILE A 25 -2.35 0.60 -1.35
CA ILE A 25 -2.16 -0.67 -0.65
C ILE A 25 -2.97 -0.68 0.66
N ILE A 26 -2.89 0.39 1.46
CA ILE A 26 -3.63 0.53 2.72
C ILE A 26 -5.13 0.38 2.50
N ASP A 27 -5.69 1.03 1.47
CA ASP A 27 -7.12 0.94 1.16
C ASP A 27 -7.58 -0.50 0.89
N LYS A 28 -6.72 -1.34 0.31
CA LYS A 28 -7.02 -2.76 0.04
C LYS A 28 -6.89 -3.66 1.27
N ILE A 29 -6.04 -3.30 2.23
CA ILE A 29 -5.73 -4.18 3.38
C ILE A 29 -6.40 -3.76 4.69
N LYS A 30 -6.84 -2.50 4.82
CA LYS A 30 -7.34 -1.91 6.08
C LYS A 30 -8.44 -2.70 6.78
N ASP A 31 -9.30 -3.39 6.01
CA ASP A 31 -10.43 -4.16 6.55
C ASP A 31 -10.05 -5.61 6.89
N ASN A 32 -8.82 -6.04 6.54
CA ASN A 32 -8.37 -7.43 6.61
C ASN A 32 -7.12 -7.63 7.47
N ALA A 33 -6.42 -6.55 7.85
CA ALA A 33 -5.18 -6.59 8.59
C ALA A 33 -4.97 -5.30 9.39
N ASP A 34 -4.30 -5.42 10.53
CA ASP A 34 -3.74 -4.27 11.23
C ASP A 34 -2.53 -3.76 10.44
N TYR A 35 -2.32 -2.44 10.37
CA TYR A 35 -1.15 -1.89 9.69
C TYR A 35 -0.56 -0.68 10.42
N SER A 36 0.72 -0.41 10.17
CA SER A 36 1.43 0.78 10.60
C SER A 36 2.35 1.29 9.50
N VAL A 37 2.64 2.60 9.52
CA VAL A 37 3.59 3.24 8.61
C VAL A 37 4.72 3.83 9.44
N ASP A 38 5.96 3.50 9.12
CA ASP A 38 7.12 4.05 9.82
C ASP A 38 7.50 5.45 9.29
N SER A 39 8.50 6.08 9.92
CA SER A 39 8.98 7.41 9.53
C SER A 39 9.63 7.46 8.14
N MET A 40 10.01 6.30 7.58
CA MET A 40 10.57 6.20 6.22
C MET A 40 9.47 5.96 5.17
N GLY A 41 8.23 5.72 5.59
CA GLY A 41 7.10 5.50 4.70
C GLY A 41 6.85 4.04 4.36
N ASN A 42 7.52 3.08 5.02
CA ASN A 42 7.29 1.65 4.84
C ASN A 42 5.96 1.23 5.46
N ILE A 43 5.23 0.34 4.80
CA ILE A 43 3.97 -0.24 5.31
C ILE A 43 4.30 -1.59 5.93
N ILE A 44 3.96 -1.74 7.21
CA ILE A 44 4.06 -3.01 7.94
C ILE A 44 2.64 -3.44 8.25
N ALA A 45 2.22 -4.59 7.71
CA ALA A 45 0.87 -5.12 7.87
C ALA A 45 0.92 -6.49 8.56
N PHE A 46 0.00 -6.70 9.51
CA PHE A 46 -0.15 -7.94 10.24
C PHE A 46 -1.60 -8.43 10.15
N LYS A 47 -1.78 -9.60 9.52
CA LYS A 47 -3.06 -10.30 9.49
C LYS A 47 -3.03 -11.43 10.51
N LYS A 48 -4.00 -11.45 11.43
CA LYS A 48 -4.22 -12.58 12.33
C LYS A 48 -4.88 -13.72 11.54
N GLY A 49 -4.20 -14.87 11.45
CA GLY A 49 -4.73 -16.16 10.96
C GLY A 49 -5.42 -16.12 9.61
#